data_AF-A0A2V9YCJ1-F1
#
_entry.id   AF-A0A2V9YCJ1-F1
#
_cell.length_a   1.000
_cell.length_b   1.000
_cell.length_c   1.000
_cell.angle_alpha   90.00
_cell.angle_beta   90.00
_cell.angle_gamma   90.00
#
_symmetry.space_group_name_H-M   'P 1'
#
loop_
_entity.id
_entity.type
_entity.pdbx_description
1 polymer ?
#
loop_
_entity_poly.entity_id
_entity_poly.type
_entity_poly.pdbx_seq_one_letter_code
_entity_poly.pdbx_strand_id
1 'polypeptide(L)'
;MPNHHDIEIRLSADGKDALPPAGELKMTIQDTVRYFSNDGDITLEFQGDSPFRDKNGNKMTKITGPKKTGSPPLTLQSEGKFMCGCFITLPSGKRVGWDPKTNPGSGTVHDVGH
;
A
#
# COMPACT_ATOMS: atom_id res chain seq x y z
N MET A 1 14.09 -8.29 -15.76
CA MET A 1 14.57 -8.80 -14.45
C MET A 1 13.65 -8.20 -13.41
N PRO A 2 13.19 -8.99 -12.43
CA PRO A 2 12.33 -8.46 -11.37
C PRO A 2 13.02 -7.36 -10.57
N ASN A 3 12.32 -6.26 -10.33
CA ASN A 3 12.78 -5.14 -9.51
C ASN A 3 12.19 -5.19 -8.09
N HIS A 4 12.83 -4.47 -7.17
CA HIS A 4 12.29 -4.24 -5.83
C HIS A 4 11.84 -2.78 -5.67
N HIS A 5 10.65 -2.58 -5.12
CA HIS A 5 10.05 -1.27 -4.89
C HIS A 5 9.79 -1.06 -3.40
N ASP A 6 10.45 -0.06 -2.81
CA ASP A 6 10.16 0.42 -1.47
C ASP A 6 9.20 1.61 -1.55
N ILE A 7 7.99 1.45 -1.02
CA ILE A 7 6.91 2.42 -1.10
C ILE A 7 6.68 3.02 0.28
N GLU A 8 7.06 4.29 0.43
CA GLU A 8 6.81 5.05 1.66
C GLU A 8 5.42 5.68 1.65
N ILE A 9 4.64 5.38 2.68
CA ILE A 9 3.38 6.07 2.99
C ILE A 9 3.69 7.11 4.06
N ARG A 10 3.41 8.38 3.76
CA ARG A 10 3.71 9.51 4.67
C ARG A 10 2.45 10.11 5.22
N LEU A 11 2.52 10.55 6.47
CA LEU A 11 1.49 11.39 7.05
C LEU A 11 1.51 12.77 6.38
N SER A 12 0.35 13.33 6.04
CA SER A 12 0.25 14.71 5.57
C SER A 12 0.75 15.69 6.63
N ALA A 13 1.16 16.89 6.20
CA ALA A 13 1.66 17.93 7.10
C ALA A 13 0.66 18.32 8.20
N ASP A 14 -0.64 18.18 7.95
CA ASP A 14 -1.71 18.46 8.92
C ASP A 14 -2.15 17.23 9.73
N GLY A 15 -1.53 16.07 9.52
CA GLY A 15 -1.76 14.85 10.29
C GLY A 15 -3.11 14.16 10.01
N LYS A 16 -3.75 14.45 8.87
CA LYS A 16 -5.09 13.92 8.54
C LYS A 16 -5.09 12.81 7.50
N ASP A 17 -4.09 12.77 6.62
CA ASP A 17 -4.03 11.86 5.48
C ASP A 17 -2.80 10.95 5.53
N ALA A 18 -2.94 9.74 5.00
CA ALA A 18 -1.84 8.79 4.79
C ALA A 18 -1.55 8.72 3.29
N LEU A 19 -0.59 9.52 2.85
CA LEU A 19 -0.30 9.78 1.44
C LEU A 19 0.69 8.75 0.88
N PRO A 20 0.27 7.91 -0.09
CA PRO A 20 1.21 7.16 -0.92
C PRO A 20 2.02 8.09 -1.83
N PRO A 21 3.06 7.59 -2.53
CA PRO A 21 3.73 8.34 -3.58
C PRO A 21 2.72 8.84 -4.63
N ALA A 22 2.95 10.05 -5.14
CA ALA A 22 2.06 10.66 -6.11
C ALA A 22 2.07 9.89 -7.45
N GLY A 23 0.89 9.70 -8.04
CA GLY A 23 0.71 9.01 -9.31
C GLY A 23 0.48 7.51 -9.18
N GLU A 24 0.31 6.85 -10.34
CA GLU A 24 0.20 5.39 -10.42
C GLU A 24 1.55 4.73 -10.17
N LEU A 25 1.53 3.65 -9.38
CA LEU A 25 2.71 2.83 -9.14
C LEU A 25 2.83 1.84 -10.30
N LYS A 26 3.69 2.16 -11.26
CA LYS A 26 3.95 1.34 -12.45
C LYS A 26 4.95 0.23 -12.11
N MET A 27 4.52 -1.02 -12.19
CA MET A 27 5.33 -2.18 -11.84
C MET A 27 5.05 -3.33 -12.81
N THR A 28 5.86 -4.38 -12.77
CA THR A 28 5.66 -5.60 -13.58
C THR A 28 5.43 -6.82 -12.70
N ILE A 29 4.72 -7.83 -13.21
CA ILE A 29 4.61 -9.13 -12.54
C ILE A 29 6.03 -9.63 -12.18
N GLN A 30 6.14 -10.35 -11.07
CA GLN A 30 7.39 -10.82 -10.44
C GLN A 30 8.19 -9.74 -9.70
N ASP A 31 7.94 -8.45 -9.92
CA ASP A 31 8.51 -7.42 -9.05
C ASP A 31 8.08 -7.65 -7.59
N THR A 32 8.90 -7.15 -6.68
CA THR A 32 8.61 -7.20 -5.24
C THR A 32 8.36 -5.80 -4.71
N VAL A 33 7.43 -5.69 -3.77
CA VAL A 33 7.02 -4.41 -3.18
C VAL A 33 7.05 -4.53 -1.66
N ARG A 34 7.59 -3.51 -1.01
CA ARG A 34 7.50 -3.33 0.45
C ARG A 34 6.88 -1.98 0.75
N TYR A 35 5.91 -1.96 1.66
CA TYR A 35 5.26 -0.73 2.12
C TYR A 35 5.75 -0.38 3.51
N PHE A 36 6.09 0.88 3.75
CA PHE A 36 6.56 1.31 5.07
C PHE A 36 6.15 2.76 5.37
N SER A 37 6.25 3.14 6.64
CA SER A 37 6.09 4.51 7.08
C SER A 37 7.00 4.79 8.26
N ASN A 38 7.46 6.04 8.36
CA ASN A 38 8.19 6.56 9.51
C ASN A 38 7.25 7.18 10.57
N ASP A 39 5.97 7.35 10.24
CA ASP A 39 5.01 8.07 11.07
C ASP A 39 4.25 7.14 12.02
N GLY A 40 3.89 5.93 11.54
CA GLY A 40 3.18 4.92 12.31
C GLY A 40 3.14 3.55 11.62
N ASP A 41 2.30 2.66 12.12
CA ASP A 41 2.09 1.34 11.53
C ASP A 41 1.23 1.49 10.27
N ILE A 42 1.63 0.85 9.17
CA ILE A 42 0.92 0.96 7.90
C ILE A 42 -0.16 -0.11 7.77
N THR A 43 -1.22 0.24 7.06
CA THR A 43 -2.21 -0.70 6.56
C THR A 43 -2.60 -0.28 5.14
N LEU A 44 -2.53 -1.21 4.19
CA LEU A 44 -3.11 -1.06 2.86
C LEU A 44 -4.32 -1.97 2.73
N GLU A 45 -5.41 -1.44 2.18
CA GLU A 45 -6.64 -2.18 1.94
C GLU A 45 -7.04 -2.03 0.46
N PHE A 46 -7.07 -3.15 -0.25
CA PHE A 46 -7.43 -3.22 -1.66
C PHE A 46 -8.95 -3.27 -1.84
N GLN A 47 -9.42 -2.52 -2.83
CA GLN A 47 -10.84 -2.49 -3.19
C GLN A 47 -11.18 -3.67 -4.10
N GLY A 48 -11.53 -4.81 -3.50
CA GLY A 48 -12.00 -6.00 -4.21
C GLY A 48 -10.90 -7.00 -4.58
N ASP A 49 -9.95 -6.61 -5.44
CA ASP A 49 -8.83 -7.46 -5.86
C ASP A 49 -7.47 -6.81 -5.61
N SER A 50 -6.42 -7.62 -5.55
CA SER A 50 -5.04 -7.18 -5.37
C SER A 50 -4.09 -7.96 -6.27
N PRO A 51 -2.88 -7.46 -6.55
CA PRO A 51 -1.87 -8.20 -7.29
C PRO A 51 -1.16 -9.27 -6.43
N PHE A 52 -1.55 -9.43 -5.17
CA PHE A 52 -0.85 -10.26 -4.20
C PHE A 52 -1.64 -11.52 -3.86
N ARG A 53 -0.93 -12.63 -3.62
CA ARG A 53 -1.52 -13.85 -3.05
C ARG A 53 -0.74 -14.31 -1.84
N ASP A 54 -1.44 -14.96 -0.92
CA ASP A 54 -0.84 -15.64 0.21
C ASP A 54 -0.14 -16.94 -0.25
N LYS A 55 0.51 -17.63 0.70
CA LYS A 55 1.20 -18.91 0.46
C LYS A 55 0.30 -20.02 -0.08
N ASN A 56 -1.02 -19.90 0.07
CA ASN A 56 -2.02 -20.87 -0.40
C ASN A 56 -2.65 -20.43 -1.73
N GLY A 57 -2.22 -19.30 -2.30
CA GLY A 57 -2.77 -18.75 -3.54
C GLY A 57 -4.05 -17.92 -3.35
N ASN A 58 -4.45 -17.59 -2.12
CA ASN A 58 -5.62 -16.75 -1.88
C ASN A 58 -5.27 -15.26 -2.05
N LYS A 59 -6.23 -14.45 -2.49
CA LYS A 59 -6.07 -13.01 -2.63
C LYS A 59 -5.77 -12.34 -1.29
N MET A 60 -4.73 -11.50 -1.26
CA MET A 60 -4.41 -10.67 -0.09
C MET A 60 -5.00 -9.28 -0.27
N THR A 61 -6.17 -9.02 0.31
CA THR A 61 -6.83 -7.70 0.23
C THR A 61 -6.36 -6.72 1.29
N LYS A 62 -5.57 -7.18 2.27
CA LYS A 62 -5.02 -6.37 3.36
C LYS A 62 -3.54 -6.66 3.58
N ILE A 63 -2.75 -5.60 3.68
CA ILE A 63 -1.32 -5.66 3.98
C ILE A 63 -1.06 -4.76 5.18
N THR A 64 -0.27 -5.22 6.13
CA THR A 64 0.09 -4.48 7.34
C THR A 64 1.59 -4.49 7.57
N GLY A 65 2.12 -3.46 8.23
CA GLY A 65 3.55 -3.37 8.54
C GLY A 65 3.81 -2.47 9.76
N PRO A 66 4.75 -2.81 10.64
CA PRO A 66 5.09 -1.95 11.77
C PRO A 66 5.81 -0.68 11.31
N LYS A 67 5.76 0.36 12.14
CA LYS A 67 6.52 1.61 11.94
C LYS A 67 8.02 1.32 11.70
N LYS A 68 8.63 2.03 10.76
CA LYS A 68 10.03 1.89 10.28
C LYS A 68 10.36 0.58 9.55
N THR A 69 9.85 -0.57 10.00
CA THR A 69 10.16 -1.87 9.38
C THR A 69 9.23 -2.22 8.23
N GLY A 70 8.00 -1.71 8.22
CA GLY A 70 7.05 -1.91 7.12
C GLY A 70 6.59 -3.35 6.95
N SER A 71 5.90 -3.62 5.85
CA SER A 71 5.49 -4.97 5.47
C SER A 71 6.71 -5.82 5.11
N PRO A 72 6.61 -7.16 5.17
CA PRO A 72 7.54 -7.99 4.41
C PRO A 72 7.45 -7.64 2.90
N PRO A 73 8.52 -7.86 2.11
CA PRO A 73 8.44 -7.80 0.66
C PRO A 73 7.41 -8.79 0.11
N LEU A 74 6.57 -8.33 -0.82
CA LEU A 74 5.52 -9.11 -1.45
C LEU A 74 5.72 -9.11 -2.97
N THR A 75 5.61 -10.28 -3.59
CA THR A 75 5.74 -10.42 -5.05
C THR A 75 4.41 -10.12 -5.74
N LEU A 76 4.46 -9.34 -6.82
CA LEU A 76 3.31 -9.11 -7.71
C LEU A 76 3.06 -10.36 -8.56
N GLN A 77 1.85 -10.90 -8.49
CA GLN A 77 1.46 -12.17 -9.10
C GLN A 77 0.29 -12.03 -10.10
N SER A 78 -0.26 -10.83 -10.27
CA SER A 78 -1.35 -10.60 -11.21
C SER A 78 -1.22 -9.22 -11.84
N GLU A 79 -1.47 -9.16 -13.15
CA GLU A 79 -1.55 -7.92 -13.91
C GLU A 79 -2.89 -7.22 -13.71
N GLY A 80 -2.91 -5.92 -14.01
CA GLY A 80 -4.09 -5.07 -13.97
C GLY A 80 -3.92 -3.84 -13.10
N LYS A 81 -5.02 -3.10 -12.94
CA LYS A 81 -5.10 -1.91 -12.11
C LYS A 81 -5.81 -2.23 -10.80
N PHE A 82 -5.11 -2.07 -9.69
CA PHE A 82 -5.62 -2.40 -8.36
C PHE A 82 -5.67 -1.15 -7.48
N MET A 83 -6.88 -0.68 -7.20
CA MET A 83 -7.11 0.45 -6.30
C MET A 83 -6.94 0.00 -4.84
N CYS A 84 -6.17 0.76 -4.07
CA CYS A 84 -6.04 0.54 -2.63
C CYS A 84 -6.12 1.85 -1.85
N GLY A 85 -6.65 1.77 -0.64
CA GLY A 85 -6.53 2.81 0.38
C GLY A 85 -5.33 2.56 1.29
N CYS A 86 -4.58 3.61 1.57
CA CYS A 86 -3.46 3.61 2.51
C CYS A 86 -3.90 4.21 3.85
N PHE A 87 -3.38 3.66 4.93
CA PHE A 87 -3.66 4.08 6.28
C PHE A 87 -2.40 4.02 7.14
N ILE A 88 -2.31 4.93 8.10
CA ILE A 88 -1.29 4.94 9.16
C ILE A 88 -2.02 4.89 10.50
N THR A 89 -1.58 4.00 11.39
CA THR A 89 -1.98 3.98 12.80
C THR A 89 -0.88 4.63 13.61
N LEU A 90 -1.20 5.78 14.22
CA LEU A 90 -0.26 6.56 15.02
C LEU A 90 -0.04 5.88 16.39
N PRO A 91 1.07 6.19 17.10
CA PRO A 91 1.32 5.66 18.45
C PRO A 91 0.21 5.94 19.47
N SER A 92 -0.61 6.97 19.23
CA SER A 92 -1.80 7.27 20.03
C SER A 92 -2.97 6.30 19.79
N GLY A 93 -2.86 5.36 18.85
CA GLY A 93 -3.92 4.48 18.39
C GLY A 93 -4.85 5.12 17.34
N LYS A 94 -4.68 6.41 17.03
CA LYS A 94 -5.46 7.09 15.98
C LYS A 94 -5.09 6.53 14.61
N ARG A 95 -6.10 6.04 13.87
CA ARG A 95 -5.97 5.65 12.46
C ARG A 95 -6.30 6.83 11.56
N VAL A 96 -5.45 7.10 10.58
CA VAL A 96 -5.60 8.14 9.56
C VAL A 96 -5.38 7.54 8.19
N GLY A 97 -6.05 8.05 7.16
CA GLY A 97 -5.89 7.53 5.81
C GLY A 97 -7.13 7.65 4.96
N TRP A 98 -7.28 6.67 4.07
CA TRP A 98 -8.19 6.74 2.95
C TRP A 98 -9.67 6.70 3.32
N ASP A 99 -10.37 7.70 2.80
CA ASP A 99 -11.82 7.75 2.69
C ASP A 99 -12.13 8.26 1.28
N PRO A 100 -12.93 7.55 0.47
CA PRO A 100 -13.19 7.93 -0.92
C PRO A 100 -13.93 9.28 -1.06
N LYS A 101 -14.61 9.75 -0.01
CA LYS A 101 -15.38 11.00 -0.03
C LYS A 101 -14.60 12.16 0.56
N THR A 102 -13.92 11.94 1.69
CA THR A 102 -13.26 13.04 2.42
C THR A 102 -11.76 13.09 2.21
N ASN A 103 -11.10 11.93 2.02
CA ASN A 103 -9.64 11.81 1.95
C ASN A 103 -9.19 10.95 0.74
N PRO A 104 -9.63 11.25 -0.50
CA PRO A 104 -9.36 10.39 -1.65
C PRO A 104 -7.87 10.29 -1.99
N GLY A 105 -7.07 11.31 -1.63
CA GLY A 105 -5.62 11.36 -1.87
C GLY A 105 -4.80 10.37 -1.03
N SER A 106 -5.39 9.74 -0.02
CA SER A 106 -4.75 8.62 0.70
C SER A 106 -4.92 7.28 -0.03
N GLY A 107 -5.44 7.28 -1.25
CA GLY A 107 -5.56 6.10 -2.10
C GLY A 107 -4.60 6.15 -3.29
N THR A 108 -4.26 4.99 -3.84
CA THR A 108 -3.45 4.90 -5.06
C THR A 108 -3.85 3.67 -5.89
N VAL A 109 -3.41 3.65 -7.14
CA VAL A 109 -3.57 2.54 -8.07
C VAL A 109 -2.22 1.88 -8.32
N HIS A 110 -2.18 0.57 -8.12
CA HIS A 110 -1.08 -0.27 -8.59
C HIS A 110 -1.40 -0.63 -10.04
N ASP A 111 -0.59 -0.14 -10.98
CA ASP A 111 -0.70 -0.48 -12.41
C ASP A 111 0.38 -1.52 -12.72
N VAL A 112 -0.03 -2.79 -12.75
CA VAL A 112 0.86 -3.94 -12.87
C VAL A 112 0.78 -4.48 -14.29
N GLY A 113 1.87 -4.34 -15.04
CA GLY A 113 2.01 -4.87 -16.40
C GLY A 113 2.79 -6.20 -16.46
N HIS A 114 3.07 -6.62 -17.69
CA HIS A 114 3.93 -7.75 -18.01
C HIS A 114 5.42 -7.39 -18.03
#